data_AF-A0A921QVK8-F1
#
_entry.id   AF-A0A921QVK8-F1
#
_cell.length_a   1.000
_cell.length_b   1.000
_cell.length_c   1.000
_cell.angle_alpha   90.00
_cell.angle_beta   90.00
_cell.angle_gamma   90.00
#
_symmetry.space_group_name_H-M   'P 1'
#
loop_
_entity.id
_entity.type
_entity.pdbx_description
1 polymer ?
#
loop_
_entity_poly.entity_id
_entity_poly.type
_entity_poly.pdbx_seq_one_letter_code
_entity_poly.pdbx_strand_id
1 'polypeptide(L)'
;MGFPLADCQKSFQYMSMEVKRKMRDEFDRLLPEYGLTEFYYRSFLRVHGYRSKVSAADVVYGVTALLESLNAESKGSKESSAAEQFWAAYSALSLSNVDQLQKGMQSAIEIQRAILRQGSSAITKTGFIRSAKKFRWVKLDDPVDTSKLCHPQALTKFCFFLMDALKERGARMKPLICACLAKEPEKVLVVGVCGKPRLGAAQGNAFGNAFRSAAEEIGADYFHDMFESSWIVLDVVAVSSFMIRLTDKL
;
A
#
# COMPACT_ATOMS: atom_id res chain seq x y z
N MET A 1 6.07 -18.22 -22.49
CA MET A 1 5.78 -19.18 -21.40
C MET A 1 4.95 -20.36 -21.88
N GLY A 2 3.99 -20.19 -22.81
CA GLY A 2 3.26 -21.33 -23.38
C GLY A 2 2.21 -21.96 -22.44
N PHE A 3 1.83 -21.27 -21.35
CA PHE A 3 0.80 -21.74 -20.44
C PHE A 3 -0.60 -21.35 -20.94
N PRO A 4 -1.60 -22.25 -20.90
CA PRO A 4 -2.96 -21.93 -21.29
C PRO A 4 -3.55 -20.82 -20.41
N LEU A 5 -4.18 -19.80 -21.04
CA LEU A 5 -4.81 -18.69 -20.30
C LEU A 5 -5.87 -19.19 -19.30
N ALA A 6 -6.64 -20.20 -19.69
CA ALA A 6 -7.64 -20.82 -18.82
C ALA A 6 -7.03 -21.45 -17.55
N ASP A 7 -5.79 -21.95 -17.61
CA ASP A 7 -5.09 -22.45 -16.43
C ASP A 7 -4.53 -21.31 -15.58
N CYS A 8 -4.01 -20.24 -16.21
CA CYS A 8 -3.50 -19.05 -15.52
C CYS A 8 -4.57 -18.27 -14.74
N GLN A 9 -5.84 -18.36 -15.14
CA GLN A 9 -6.97 -17.72 -14.46
C GLN A 9 -7.51 -18.53 -13.27
N LYS A 10 -7.15 -19.81 -13.14
CA LYS A 10 -7.56 -20.65 -12.02
C LYS A 10 -6.74 -20.32 -10.78
N SER A 11 -7.31 -20.61 -9.59
CA SER A 11 -6.52 -20.58 -8.36
C SER A 11 -5.33 -21.54 -8.48
N PHE A 12 -4.16 -21.10 -7.99
CA PHE A 12 -2.91 -21.86 -8.09
C PHE A 12 -3.06 -23.29 -7.57
N GLN A 13 -3.90 -23.53 -6.56
CA GLN A 13 -4.16 -24.87 -6.03
C GLN A 13 -4.71 -25.83 -7.09
N TYR A 14 -5.58 -25.34 -7.99
CA TYR A 14 -6.25 -26.14 -9.03
C TYR A 14 -5.59 -26.06 -10.40
N MET A 15 -4.49 -25.31 -10.55
CA MET A 15 -3.70 -25.28 -11.78
C MET A 15 -3.03 -26.64 -12.03
N SER A 16 -2.90 -27.00 -13.31
CA SER A 16 -2.33 -28.29 -13.73
C SER A 16 -0.89 -28.49 -13.21
N MET A 17 -0.56 -29.72 -12.85
CA MET A 17 0.76 -30.05 -12.31
C MET A 17 1.88 -29.85 -13.32
N GLU A 18 1.59 -30.03 -14.61
CA GLU A 18 2.54 -29.77 -15.69
C GLU A 18 2.95 -28.30 -15.73
N VAL A 19 1.97 -27.38 -15.69
CA VAL A 19 2.24 -25.93 -15.65
C VAL A 19 3.04 -25.57 -14.40
N LYS A 20 2.67 -26.07 -13.22
CA LYS A 20 3.39 -25.80 -11.96
C LYS A 20 4.86 -26.24 -12.01
N ARG A 21 5.15 -27.39 -12.62
CA ARG A 21 6.52 -27.91 -12.76
C ARG A 21 7.34 -27.05 -13.72
N LYS A 22 6.76 -26.70 -14.87
CA LYS A 22 7.44 -25.90 -15.92
C LYS A 22 7.56 -24.41 -15.56
N MET A 23 6.74 -23.90 -14.66
CA MET A 23 6.67 -22.47 -14.33
C MET A 23 8.03 -21.90 -13.90
N ARG A 24 8.78 -22.62 -13.08
CA ARG A 24 10.10 -22.17 -12.61
C ARG A 24 11.10 -22.01 -13.75
N ASP A 25 11.24 -23.05 -14.57
CA ASP A 25 12.21 -23.07 -15.65
C ASP A 25 11.87 -22.03 -16.73
N GLU A 26 10.58 -21.85 -17.05
CA GLU A 26 10.14 -20.82 -17.99
C GLU A 26 10.34 -19.41 -17.44
N PHE A 27 10.21 -19.20 -16.13
CA PHE A 27 10.47 -17.91 -15.49
C PHE A 27 11.97 -17.57 -15.49
N ASP A 28 12.83 -18.54 -15.13
CA ASP A 28 14.29 -18.38 -15.17
C ASP A 28 14.77 -18.05 -16.60
N ARG A 29 14.11 -18.61 -17.63
CA ARG A 29 14.43 -18.37 -19.04
C ARG A 29 13.97 -17.01 -19.54
N LEU A 30 12.71 -16.63 -19.29
CA LEU A 30 12.06 -15.49 -19.95
C LEU A 30 12.14 -14.18 -19.16
N LEU A 31 12.06 -14.21 -17.84
CA LEU A 31 11.98 -12.98 -17.02
C LEU A 31 13.21 -12.06 -17.16
N PRO A 32 14.45 -12.59 -17.30
CA PRO A 32 15.62 -11.74 -17.54
C PRO A 32 15.53 -10.91 -18.83
N GLU A 33 14.88 -11.42 -19.88
CA GLU A 33 14.68 -10.70 -21.15
C GLU A 33 13.81 -9.43 -20.96
N TYR A 34 12.95 -9.43 -19.94
CA TYR A 34 12.09 -8.29 -19.57
C TYR A 34 12.68 -7.43 -18.44
N GLY A 35 13.93 -7.66 -18.04
CA GLY A 35 14.57 -6.95 -16.93
C GLY A 35 14.12 -7.39 -15.54
N LEU A 36 13.29 -8.44 -15.44
CA LEU A 36 12.79 -8.99 -14.18
C LEU A 36 13.79 -9.99 -13.58
N THR A 37 14.98 -9.51 -13.23
CA THR A 37 16.10 -10.33 -12.75
C THR A 37 15.98 -10.76 -11.29
N GLU A 38 15.27 -9.97 -10.46
CA GLU A 38 15.09 -10.21 -9.03
C GLU A 38 13.72 -10.86 -8.71
N PHE A 39 13.24 -11.75 -9.58
CA PHE A 39 11.94 -12.41 -9.36
C PHE A 39 11.96 -13.40 -8.20
N TYR A 40 13.07 -14.12 -8.02
CA TYR A 40 13.25 -15.07 -6.93
C TYR A 40 14.06 -14.45 -5.79
N TYR A 41 13.52 -14.56 -4.58
CA TYR A 41 14.19 -14.14 -3.35
C TYR A 41 14.11 -15.24 -2.30
N ARG A 42 15.09 -15.26 -1.38
CA ARG A 42 15.10 -16.22 -0.28
C ARG A 42 14.02 -15.84 0.72
N SER A 43 13.19 -16.81 1.10
CA SER A 43 12.09 -16.64 2.04
C SER A 43 11.89 -17.91 2.87
N PHE A 44 10.97 -17.84 3.82
CA PHE A 44 10.60 -18.97 4.68
C PHE A 44 9.19 -19.46 4.32
N LEU A 45 9.04 -20.78 4.30
CA LEU A 45 7.76 -21.45 4.07
C LEU A 45 7.38 -22.22 5.33
N ARG A 46 6.20 -21.93 5.88
CA ARG A 46 5.62 -22.71 6.95
C ARG A 46 4.71 -23.78 6.36
N VAL A 47 4.92 -25.03 6.78
CA VAL A 47 4.02 -26.15 6.48
C VAL A 47 3.34 -26.58 7.76
N HIS A 48 2.01 -26.56 7.77
CA HIS A 48 1.20 -26.95 8.92
C HIS A 48 0.09 -27.93 8.49
N GLY A 49 0.10 -29.12 9.09
CA GLY A 49 -0.77 -30.22 8.69
C GLY A 49 -0.60 -30.63 7.23
N TYR A 50 -1.68 -31.09 6.60
CA TYR A 50 -1.65 -31.61 5.23
C TYR A 50 -1.97 -30.58 4.14
N ARG A 51 -2.55 -29.43 4.50
CA ARG A 51 -3.12 -28.46 3.53
C ARG A 51 -2.59 -27.05 3.65
N SER A 52 -2.03 -26.64 4.80
CA SER A 52 -1.56 -25.26 4.99
C SER A 52 -0.09 -25.15 4.63
N LYS A 53 0.19 -24.52 3.49
CA LYS A 53 1.54 -24.06 3.09
C LYS A 53 1.46 -22.57 2.87
N VAL A 54 2.13 -21.80 3.72
CA VAL A 54 2.08 -20.33 3.69
C VAL A 54 3.49 -19.77 3.74
N SER A 55 3.81 -18.81 2.87
CA SER A 55 5.09 -18.12 2.92
C SER A 55 5.09 -17.03 3.99
N ALA A 56 6.27 -16.63 4.46
CA ALA A 56 6.40 -15.51 5.40
C ALA A 56 5.77 -14.23 4.83
N ALA A 57 5.92 -13.98 3.52
CA ALA A 57 5.32 -12.82 2.86
C ALA A 57 3.78 -12.88 2.86
N ASP A 58 3.19 -14.04 2.56
CA ASP A 58 1.72 -14.20 2.56
C ASP A 58 1.13 -13.91 3.94
N VAL A 59 1.81 -14.38 4.99
CA VAL A 59 1.40 -14.11 6.38
C VAL A 59 1.45 -12.61 6.68
N VAL A 60 2.53 -11.93 6.30
CA VAL A 60 2.65 -10.47 6.48
C VAL A 60 1.53 -9.73 5.75
N TYR A 61 1.33 -10.00 4.46
CA TYR A 61 0.27 -9.36 3.69
C TYR A 61 -1.12 -9.62 4.28
N GLY A 62 -1.41 -10.86 4.68
CA GLY A 62 -2.70 -11.21 5.28
C GLY A 62 -2.94 -10.52 6.63
N VAL A 63 -1.95 -10.52 7.52
CA VAL A 63 -2.06 -9.88 8.84
C VAL A 63 -2.11 -8.36 8.73
N THR A 64 -1.30 -7.76 7.85
CA THR A 64 -1.36 -6.32 7.61
C THR A 64 -2.71 -5.90 7.03
N ALA A 65 -3.30 -6.69 6.14
CA ALA A 65 -4.62 -6.40 5.60
C ALA A 65 -5.73 -6.47 6.67
N LEU A 66 -5.60 -7.33 7.69
CA LEU A 66 -6.52 -7.34 8.83
C LEU A 66 -6.41 -6.08 9.69
N LEU A 67 -5.20 -5.52 9.82
CA LEU A 67 -4.97 -4.23 10.48
C LEU A 67 -5.51 -3.05 9.65
N GLU A 68 -5.41 -3.14 8.33
CA GLU A 68 -5.88 -2.12 7.39
C GLU A 68 -7.39 -2.22 7.11
N SER A 69 -8.04 -3.33 7.48
CA SER A 69 -9.43 -3.59 7.16
C SER A 69 -10.33 -2.65 7.96
N LEU A 70 -10.87 -1.68 7.25
CA LEU A 70 -11.94 -0.83 7.71
C LEU A 70 -13.24 -1.61 7.51
N ASN A 71 -13.57 -2.52 8.44
CA ASN A 71 -14.79 -3.32 8.35
C ASN A 71 -16.01 -2.40 8.17
N ALA A 72 -16.54 -2.31 6.95
CA ALA A 72 -17.72 -1.52 6.61
C ALA A 72 -19.03 -2.22 7.01
N GLU A 73 -18.95 -3.44 7.55
CA GLU A 73 -20.10 -4.28 7.90
C GLU A 73 -20.59 -4.10 9.33
N SER A 74 -19.88 -3.37 10.21
CA SER A 74 -20.39 -3.00 11.53
C SER A 74 -21.32 -1.78 11.41
N LYS A 75 -22.47 -1.94 10.76
CA LYS A 75 -23.55 -0.94 10.63
C LYS A 75 -24.23 -0.57 11.98
N GLY A 76 -23.60 -0.82 13.12
CA GLY A 76 -24.20 -0.64 14.45
C GLY A 76 -23.27 -0.08 15.53
N SER A 77 -21.96 -0.19 15.40
CA SER A 77 -20.99 0.40 16.33
C SER A 77 -20.13 1.42 15.58
N LYS A 78 -20.35 2.70 15.89
CA LYS A 78 -19.36 3.74 15.60
C LYS A 78 -18.09 3.32 16.32
N GLU A 79 -16.99 3.20 15.57
CA GLU A 79 -15.68 2.69 15.97
C GLU A 79 -15.57 1.16 16.08
N SER A 80 -15.25 0.50 14.95
CA SER A 80 -14.32 -0.63 15.08
C SER A 80 -12.99 -0.03 15.52
N SER A 81 -12.72 -0.12 16.82
CA SER A 81 -11.53 0.45 17.44
C SER A 81 -10.28 -0.17 16.79
N ALA A 82 -9.23 0.63 16.58
CA ALA A 82 -7.94 0.12 16.13
C ALA A 82 -7.44 -1.06 17.01
N ALA A 83 -7.88 -1.10 18.27
CA ALA A 83 -7.63 -2.21 19.19
C ALA A 83 -8.30 -3.53 18.74
N GLU A 84 -9.52 -3.50 18.22
CA GLU A 84 -10.21 -4.71 17.72
C GLU A 84 -9.51 -5.29 16.50
N GLN A 85 -9.11 -4.41 15.56
CA GLN A 85 -8.36 -4.80 14.37
C GLN A 85 -6.99 -5.38 14.76
N PHE A 86 -6.34 -4.79 15.76
CA PHE A 86 -5.11 -5.32 16.33
C PHE A 86 -5.31 -6.74 16.88
N TRP A 87 -6.34 -6.97 17.72
CA TRP A 87 -6.60 -8.30 18.27
C TRP A 87 -7.01 -9.32 17.21
N ALA A 88 -7.76 -8.90 16.19
CA ALA A 88 -8.10 -9.75 15.05
C ALA A 88 -6.84 -10.19 14.29
N ALA A 89 -5.94 -9.25 13.98
CA ALA A 89 -4.67 -9.51 13.33
C ALA A 89 -3.74 -10.38 14.19
N TYR A 90 -3.66 -10.11 15.49
CA TYR A 90 -2.89 -10.91 16.45
C TYR A 90 -3.41 -12.34 16.53
N SER A 91 -4.72 -12.52 16.64
CA SER A 91 -5.34 -13.85 16.70
C SER A 91 -5.09 -14.68 15.43
N ALA A 92 -4.95 -14.03 14.27
CA ALA A 92 -4.66 -14.68 12.99
C ALA A 92 -3.23 -15.28 12.93
N LEU A 93 -2.33 -14.85 13.81
CA LEU A 93 -1.00 -15.46 13.95
C LEU A 93 -1.04 -16.80 14.68
N SER A 94 -2.13 -17.10 15.41
CA SER A 94 -2.30 -18.38 16.09
C SER A 94 -2.47 -19.52 15.10
N LEU A 95 -1.87 -20.67 15.41
CA LEU A 95 -2.03 -21.91 14.63
C LEU A 95 -3.47 -22.42 14.59
N SER A 96 -4.26 -22.10 15.63
CA SER A 96 -5.67 -22.51 15.71
C SER A 96 -6.60 -21.68 14.83
N ASN A 97 -6.15 -20.54 14.30
CA ASN A 97 -7.03 -19.57 13.63
C ASN A 97 -6.62 -19.29 12.17
N VAL A 98 -6.40 -20.38 11.42
CA VAL A 98 -5.97 -20.31 10.01
C VAL A 98 -7.04 -19.65 9.12
N ASP A 99 -8.31 -19.82 9.45
CA ASP A 99 -9.42 -19.22 8.69
C ASP A 99 -9.39 -17.69 8.76
N GLN A 100 -9.03 -17.12 9.92
CA GLN A 100 -8.89 -15.67 10.07
C GLN A 100 -7.73 -15.14 9.24
N LEU A 101 -6.60 -15.85 9.22
CA LEU A 101 -5.48 -15.52 8.34
C LEU A 101 -5.89 -15.60 6.87
N GLN A 102 -6.68 -16.60 6.48
CA GLN A 102 -7.19 -16.73 5.12
C GLN A 102 -8.11 -15.58 4.71
N LYS A 103 -8.98 -15.13 5.61
CA LYS A 103 -9.77 -13.89 5.41
C LYS A 103 -8.85 -12.69 5.20
N GLY A 104 -7.82 -12.55 6.03
CA GLY A 104 -6.81 -11.49 5.86
C GLY A 104 -6.11 -11.52 4.51
N MET A 105 -5.71 -12.70 4.04
CA MET A 105 -5.11 -12.87 2.70
C MET A 105 -6.09 -12.48 1.58
N GLN A 106 -7.38 -12.77 1.74
CA GLN A 106 -8.40 -12.33 0.79
C GLN A 106 -8.56 -10.81 0.78
N SER A 107 -8.59 -10.16 1.95
CA SER A 107 -8.59 -8.70 2.06
C SER A 107 -7.32 -8.07 1.46
N ALA A 108 -6.16 -8.70 1.62
CA ALA A 108 -4.91 -8.24 1.03
C ALA A 108 -4.97 -8.19 -0.50
N ILE A 109 -5.59 -9.22 -1.12
CA ILE A 109 -5.83 -9.25 -2.57
C ILE A 109 -6.73 -8.08 -3.00
N GLU A 110 -7.77 -7.77 -2.23
CA GLU A 110 -8.69 -6.67 -2.53
C GLU A 110 -8.02 -5.30 -2.43
N ILE A 111 -7.23 -5.07 -1.38
CA ILE A 111 -6.43 -3.86 -1.21
C ILE A 111 -5.43 -3.72 -2.37
N GLN A 112 -4.71 -4.79 -2.73
CA GLN A 112 -3.75 -4.75 -3.83
C GLN A 112 -4.43 -4.48 -5.19
N ARG A 113 -5.64 -5.02 -5.41
CA ARG A 113 -6.45 -4.70 -6.59
C ARG A 113 -6.85 -3.22 -6.62
N ALA A 114 -7.25 -2.65 -5.48
CA ALA A 114 -7.57 -1.23 -5.38
C ALA A 114 -6.34 -0.35 -5.68
N ILE A 115 -5.17 -0.70 -5.12
CA ILE A 115 -3.89 -0.03 -5.42
C ILE A 115 -3.60 -0.06 -6.91
N LEU A 116 -3.73 -1.23 -7.56
CA LEU A 116 -3.44 -1.38 -8.99
C LEU A 116 -4.41 -0.56 -9.86
N ARG A 117 -5.71 -0.57 -9.56
CA ARG A 117 -6.73 0.17 -10.32
C ARG A 117 -6.52 1.68 -10.21
N GLN A 118 -6.42 2.19 -8.97
CA GLN A 118 -6.17 3.61 -8.72
C GLN A 118 -4.82 4.04 -9.29
N GLY A 119 -3.79 3.23 -9.11
CA GLY A 119 -2.45 3.56 -9.56
C GLY A 119 -2.34 3.59 -11.08
N SER A 120 -2.96 2.61 -11.76
CA SER A 120 -3.01 2.59 -13.22
C SER A 120 -3.80 3.78 -13.78
N SER A 121 -4.93 4.13 -13.16
CA SER A 121 -5.72 5.31 -13.49
C SER A 121 -4.88 6.60 -13.33
N ALA A 122 -4.20 6.73 -12.18
CA ALA A 122 -3.35 7.87 -11.87
C ALA A 122 -2.18 8.05 -12.84
N ILE A 123 -1.59 6.95 -13.31
CA ILE A 123 -0.44 6.96 -14.24
C ILE A 123 -0.89 7.24 -15.68
N THR A 124 -2.08 6.79 -16.06
CA THR A 124 -2.60 6.91 -17.42
C THR A 124 -3.25 8.27 -17.66
N LYS A 125 -3.98 8.79 -16.66
CA LYS A 125 -4.66 10.07 -16.75
C LYS A 125 -3.68 11.23 -16.65
N THR A 126 -3.57 12.00 -17.73
CA THR A 126 -2.73 13.20 -17.78
C THR A 126 -3.13 14.19 -16.69
N GLY A 127 -2.14 14.74 -15.99
CA GLY A 127 -2.35 15.76 -14.94
C GLY A 127 -2.85 15.25 -13.60
N PHE A 128 -3.10 13.95 -13.44
CA PHE A 128 -3.52 13.38 -12.14
C PHE A 128 -2.39 13.41 -11.11
N ILE A 129 -1.18 13.06 -11.53
CA ILE A 129 0.04 13.20 -10.72
C ILE A 129 0.66 14.57 -11.01
N ARG A 130 0.64 15.45 -10.01
CA ARG A 130 1.21 16.79 -10.12
C ARG A 130 2.68 16.76 -9.69
N SER A 131 3.59 17.04 -10.61
CA SER A 131 5.03 17.06 -10.33
C SER A 131 5.50 18.48 -10.05
N ALA A 132 5.80 18.80 -8.79
CA ALA A 132 6.52 20.01 -8.41
C ALA A 132 8.04 19.84 -8.60
N LYS A 133 8.82 20.90 -8.32
CA LYS A 133 10.28 20.87 -8.42
C LYS A 133 10.88 19.84 -7.44
N LYS A 134 10.43 19.86 -6.19
CA LYS A 134 10.99 19.07 -5.07
C LYS A 134 10.31 17.71 -4.86
N PHE A 135 8.99 17.63 -5.04
CA PHE A 135 8.20 16.41 -4.83
C PHE A 135 7.10 16.26 -5.89
N ARG A 136 6.44 15.10 -5.89
CA ARG A 136 5.19 14.84 -6.62
C ARG A 136 4.05 14.74 -5.64
N TRP A 137 2.84 15.11 -6.04
CA TRP A 137 1.68 14.83 -5.22
C TRP A 137 0.47 14.38 -6.03
N VAL A 138 -0.39 13.64 -5.36
CA VAL A 138 -1.59 13.03 -5.93
C VAL A 138 -2.72 13.08 -4.90
N LYS A 139 -3.94 13.36 -5.36
CA LYS A 139 -5.15 13.31 -4.55
C LYS A 139 -6.01 12.15 -5.02
N LEU A 140 -6.47 11.31 -4.10
CA LEU A 140 -7.46 10.28 -4.40
C LEU A 140 -8.87 10.86 -4.32
N ASP A 141 -9.60 10.78 -5.43
CA ASP A 141 -10.98 11.29 -5.54
C ASP A 141 -12.01 10.17 -5.84
N ASP A 142 -11.59 8.93 -6.10
CA ASP A 142 -12.51 7.84 -6.46
C ASP A 142 -13.11 7.17 -5.22
N PRO A 143 -14.42 7.31 -4.95
CA PRO A 143 -15.01 6.88 -3.68
C PRO A 143 -14.94 5.36 -3.44
N VAL A 144 -14.94 4.53 -4.49
CA VAL A 144 -15.09 3.07 -4.34
C VAL A 144 -13.82 2.44 -3.75
N ASP A 145 -12.67 2.78 -4.33
CA ASP A 145 -11.39 2.24 -3.89
C ASP A 145 -10.75 3.09 -2.79
N THR A 146 -11.05 4.40 -2.72
CA THR A 146 -10.55 5.29 -1.64
C THR A 146 -10.94 4.79 -0.27
N SER A 147 -12.15 4.21 -0.12
CA SER A 147 -12.60 3.60 1.14
C SER A 147 -11.63 2.52 1.67
N LYS A 148 -10.97 1.76 0.78
CA LYS A 148 -10.01 0.70 1.13
C LYS A 148 -8.59 1.25 1.34
N LEU A 149 -8.29 2.40 0.75
CA LEU A 149 -6.97 3.07 0.83
C LEU A 149 -6.92 4.17 1.91
N CYS A 150 -8.03 4.38 2.63
CA CYS A 150 -8.17 5.40 3.67
C CYS A 150 -7.36 5.07 4.95
N HIS A 151 -6.76 3.89 5.06
CA HIS A 151 -5.84 3.55 6.14
C HIS A 151 -4.41 4.05 5.82
N PRO A 152 -3.66 4.66 6.78
CA PRO A 152 -2.31 5.20 6.54
C PRO A 152 -1.32 4.20 5.93
N GLN A 153 -1.34 2.95 6.37
CA GLN A 153 -0.47 1.90 5.80
C GLN A 153 -0.88 1.52 4.37
N ALA A 154 -2.18 1.43 4.08
CA ALA A 154 -2.67 1.13 2.74
C ALA A 154 -2.32 2.26 1.75
N LEU A 155 -2.46 3.52 2.19
CA LEU A 155 -2.05 4.68 1.41
C LEU A 155 -0.54 4.74 1.19
N THR A 156 0.25 4.35 2.18
CA THR A 156 1.71 4.23 2.07
C THR A 156 2.11 3.21 0.99
N LYS A 157 1.47 2.03 0.97
CA LYS A 157 1.67 1.01 -0.08
C LYS A 157 1.32 1.54 -1.46
N PHE A 158 0.20 2.26 -1.59
CA PHE A 158 -0.20 2.93 -2.83
C PHE A 158 0.86 3.91 -3.32
N CYS A 159 1.42 4.72 -2.41
CA CYS A 159 2.45 5.67 -2.78
C CYS A 159 3.73 4.97 -3.29
N PHE A 160 4.20 3.92 -2.61
CA PHE A 160 5.35 3.15 -3.09
C PHE A 160 5.09 2.51 -4.46
N PHE A 161 3.89 1.97 -4.68
CA PHE A 161 3.49 1.45 -6.00
C PHE A 161 3.60 2.52 -7.09
N LEU A 162 3.07 3.72 -6.85
CA LEU A 162 3.17 4.83 -7.80
C LEU A 162 4.61 5.26 -8.05
N MET A 163 5.44 5.34 -7.01
CA MET A 163 6.85 5.70 -7.16
C MET A 163 7.61 4.68 -8.00
N ASP A 164 7.43 3.40 -7.73
CA ASP A 164 8.06 2.31 -8.48
C ASP A 164 7.57 2.33 -9.93
N ALA A 165 6.26 2.45 -10.18
CA ALA A 165 5.72 2.50 -11.54
C ALA A 165 6.17 3.74 -12.35
N LEU A 166 6.32 4.90 -11.71
CA LEU A 166 6.87 6.10 -12.35
C LEU A 166 8.35 5.92 -12.69
N LYS A 167 9.12 5.29 -11.79
CA LYS A 167 10.53 4.98 -12.01
C LYS A 167 10.72 4.06 -13.21
N GLU A 168 9.90 3.01 -13.32
CA GLU A 168 9.92 2.08 -14.47
C GLU A 168 9.55 2.77 -15.79
N ARG A 169 8.77 3.85 -15.76
CA ARG A 169 8.51 4.72 -16.93
C ARG A 169 9.66 5.71 -17.24
N GLY A 170 10.78 5.62 -16.54
CA GLY A 170 11.95 6.49 -16.72
C GLY A 170 11.83 7.84 -16.01
N ALA A 171 10.84 8.05 -15.14
CA ALA A 171 10.73 9.29 -14.39
C ALA A 171 11.81 9.35 -13.29
N ARG A 172 12.37 10.53 -13.06
CA ARG A 172 13.34 10.75 -11.96
C ARG A 172 12.71 10.41 -10.61
N MET A 173 13.47 9.79 -9.70
CA MET A 173 12.98 9.57 -8.33
C MET A 173 12.76 10.91 -7.63
N LYS A 174 11.54 11.14 -7.15
CA LYS A 174 11.16 12.29 -6.31
C LYS A 174 10.28 11.77 -5.18
N PRO A 175 10.33 12.38 -3.99
CA PRO A 175 9.35 12.13 -2.93
C PRO A 175 7.92 12.28 -3.46
N LEU A 176 7.00 11.46 -2.94
CA LEU A 176 5.60 11.44 -3.33
C LEU A 176 4.73 11.72 -2.11
N ILE A 177 3.76 12.62 -2.27
CA ILE A 177 2.74 12.89 -1.27
C ILE A 177 1.39 12.42 -1.83
N CYS A 178 0.63 11.69 -1.04
CA CYS A 178 -0.74 11.35 -1.37
C CYS A 178 -1.71 11.92 -0.35
N ALA A 179 -2.78 12.53 -0.83
CA ALA A 179 -3.91 12.99 -0.02
C ALA A 179 -5.13 12.12 -0.31
N CYS A 180 -5.78 11.66 0.75
CA CYS A 180 -6.95 10.77 0.71
C CYS A 180 -8.01 11.34 1.66
N LEU A 181 -9.25 11.48 1.20
CA LEU A 181 -10.35 11.90 2.08
C LEU A 181 -10.51 10.86 3.20
N ALA A 182 -10.51 11.31 4.45
CA ALA A 182 -10.66 10.43 5.60
C ALA A 182 -12.10 9.90 5.68
N LYS A 183 -12.34 8.96 6.60
CA LYS A 183 -13.72 8.52 6.92
C LYS A 183 -14.60 9.66 7.42
N GLU A 184 -13.97 10.61 8.10
CA GLU A 184 -14.64 11.83 8.56
C GLU A 184 -14.76 12.80 7.38
N PRO A 185 -15.98 13.31 7.11
CA PRO A 185 -16.28 14.06 5.87
C PRO A 185 -15.49 15.36 5.70
N GLU A 186 -14.75 15.82 6.71
CA GLU A 186 -14.00 17.08 6.71
C GLU A 186 -12.49 16.89 6.96
N LYS A 187 -12.03 15.67 7.21
CA LYS A 187 -10.62 15.37 7.45
C LYS A 187 -9.99 14.71 6.23
N VAL A 188 -8.71 14.98 5.99
CA VAL A 188 -7.90 14.42 4.90
C VAL A 188 -6.66 13.80 5.51
N LEU A 189 -6.44 12.53 5.20
CA LEU A 189 -5.20 11.84 5.49
C LEU A 189 -4.17 12.17 4.40
N VAL A 190 -3.01 12.67 4.81
CA VAL A 190 -1.88 12.98 3.95
C VAL A 190 -0.70 12.11 4.35
N VAL A 191 -0.12 11.42 3.37
CA VAL A 191 1.03 10.53 3.55
C VAL A 191 2.16 10.97 2.63
N GLY A 192 3.36 11.14 3.20
CA GLY A 192 4.57 11.50 2.47
C GLY A 192 5.58 10.36 2.46
N VAL A 193 5.94 9.85 1.28
CA VAL A 193 6.96 8.81 1.14
C VAL A 193 8.15 9.30 0.32
N CYS A 194 9.34 8.87 0.73
CA CYS A 194 10.57 9.04 -0.02
C CYS A 194 10.93 7.73 -0.73
N GLY A 195 11.79 7.81 -1.76
CA GLY A 195 12.32 6.60 -2.38
C GLY A 195 13.02 5.74 -1.33
N LYS A 196 12.87 4.41 -1.42
CA LYS A 196 13.41 3.47 -0.43
C LYS A 196 14.87 3.83 -0.14
N PRO A 197 15.20 4.34 1.06
CA PRO A 197 16.57 4.64 1.40
C PRO A 197 17.36 3.34 1.29
N ARG A 198 18.49 3.37 0.58
CA ARG A 198 19.43 2.24 0.62
C ARG A 198 19.85 2.04 2.08
N LEU A 199 20.13 0.79 2.47
CA LEU A 199 20.71 0.54 3.79
C LEU A 199 21.96 1.42 3.96
N GLY A 200 21.98 2.29 4.98
CA GLY A 200 23.05 3.28 5.18
C GLY A 200 22.85 4.62 4.46
N ALA A 201 21.67 4.93 3.92
CA ALA A 201 21.37 6.24 3.36
C ALA A 201 21.49 7.33 4.44
N ALA A 202 22.25 8.38 4.14
CA ALA A 202 22.50 9.49 5.06
C ALA A 202 21.24 10.35 5.36
N GLN A 203 20.17 10.21 4.57
CA GLN A 203 18.99 11.04 4.68
C GLN A 203 17.72 10.17 4.74
N GLY A 204 17.04 10.25 5.88
CA GLY A 204 15.76 9.58 6.12
C GLY A 204 14.58 10.36 5.55
N ASN A 205 13.37 9.96 5.95
CA ASN A 205 12.15 10.66 5.56
C ASN A 205 12.02 12.01 6.31
N ALA A 206 12.20 13.12 5.61
CA ALA A 206 12.10 14.47 6.20
C ALA A 206 10.66 14.99 6.31
N PHE A 207 9.66 14.26 5.79
CA PHE A 207 8.28 14.73 5.75
C PHE A 207 7.69 14.99 7.13
N GLY A 208 8.06 14.26 8.18
CA GLY A 208 7.46 14.49 9.50
C GLY A 208 7.75 15.87 10.07
N ASN A 209 9.00 16.33 9.99
CA ASN A 209 9.35 17.69 10.43
C ASN A 209 8.74 18.75 9.50
N ALA A 210 8.73 18.48 8.19
CA ALA A 210 8.18 19.40 7.19
C ALA A 210 6.65 19.56 7.32
N PHE A 211 5.92 18.46 7.59
CA PHE A 211 4.47 18.46 7.78
C PHE A 211 4.11 19.20 9.06
N ARG A 212 4.75 18.90 10.19
CA ARG A 212 4.51 19.61 11.46
C ARG A 212 4.76 21.11 11.30
N SER A 213 5.93 21.51 10.80
CA SER A 213 6.28 22.92 10.65
C SER A 213 5.35 23.65 9.67
N ALA A 214 4.94 23.00 8.57
CA ALA A 214 4.00 23.60 7.62
C ALA A 214 2.61 23.76 8.23
N ALA A 215 2.12 22.78 9.00
CA ALA A 215 0.81 22.83 9.65
C ALA A 215 0.73 23.89 10.77
N GLU A 216 1.80 24.02 11.57
CA GLU A 216 1.92 25.04 12.61
C GLU A 216 1.92 26.46 12.04
N GLU A 217 2.65 26.70 10.94
CA GLU A 217 2.76 28.04 10.35
C GLU A 217 1.49 28.51 9.64
N ILE A 218 0.70 27.59 9.07
CA ILE A 218 -0.60 27.94 8.50
C ILE A 218 -1.70 28.05 9.58
N GLY A 219 -1.41 27.68 10.83
CA GLY A 219 -2.37 27.68 11.94
C GLY A 219 -3.54 26.72 11.74
N ALA A 220 -3.32 25.59 11.04
CA ALA A 220 -4.37 24.60 10.78
C ALA A 220 -4.54 23.64 11.95
N ASP A 221 -5.76 23.16 12.16
CA ASP A 221 -5.99 22.00 13.03
C ASP A 221 -5.45 20.74 12.36
N TYR A 222 -4.66 19.96 13.09
CA TYR A 222 -4.00 18.79 12.56
C TYR A 222 -3.84 17.69 13.61
N PHE A 223 -3.80 16.44 13.14
CA PHE A 223 -3.43 15.29 13.95
C PHE A 223 -2.16 14.64 13.38
N HIS A 224 -1.09 14.64 14.18
CA HIS A 224 0.27 14.24 13.78
C HIS A 224 1.01 13.48 14.90
N ASP A 225 0.27 12.74 15.71
CA ASP A 225 0.81 11.92 16.82
C ASP A 225 0.66 10.42 16.52
N MET A 226 0.68 10.06 15.24
CA MET A 226 0.72 8.66 14.80
C MET A 226 2.12 8.08 14.96
N PHE A 227 2.21 6.74 14.94
CA PHE A 227 3.50 6.03 15.06
C PHE A 227 4.52 6.40 13.99
N GLU A 228 4.05 6.73 12.78
CA GLU A 228 4.90 7.17 11.69
C GLU A 228 4.77 8.68 11.52
N SER A 229 5.90 9.36 11.59
CA SER A 229 5.97 10.82 11.48
C SER A 229 5.60 11.32 10.08
N SER A 230 5.61 10.47 9.05
CA SER A 230 5.29 10.88 7.69
C SER A 230 3.79 10.86 7.34
N TRP A 231 2.92 10.77 8.34
CA TRP A 231 1.47 10.80 8.18
C TRP A 231 0.91 11.99 8.95
N ILE A 232 0.01 12.75 8.32
CA ILE A 232 -0.69 13.86 8.96
C ILE A 232 -2.17 13.83 8.56
N VAL A 233 -3.06 14.16 9.48
CA VAL A 233 -4.47 14.40 9.18
C VAL A 233 -4.76 15.88 9.32
N LEU A 234 -5.41 16.46 8.32
CA LEU A 234 -5.71 17.89 8.23
C LEU A 234 -7.16 18.11 7.84
N ASP A 235 -7.70 19.29 8.08
CA ASP A 235 -8.99 19.67 7.50
C ASP A 235 -8.89 19.84 5.97
N VAL A 236 -9.93 19.45 5.24
CA VAL A 236 -10.01 19.59 3.78
C VAL A 236 -9.70 21.01 3.33
N VAL A 237 -10.17 22.02 4.08
CA VAL A 237 -9.97 23.44 3.77
C VAL A 237 -8.51 23.87 3.87
N ALA A 238 -7.71 23.22 4.72
CA ALA A 238 -6.32 23.57 4.95
C ALA A 238 -5.34 22.95 3.93
N VAL A 239 -5.76 21.89 3.21
CA VAL A 239 -4.87 21.10 2.33
C VAL A 239 -4.19 21.95 1.26
N SER A 240 -4.91 22.90 0.63
CA SER A 240 -4.32 23.75 -0.42
C SER A 240 -3.22 24.65 0.12
N SER A 241 -3.48 25.35 1.22
CA SER A 241 -2.51 26.23 1.90
C SER A 241 -1.33 25.43 2.42
N PHE A 242 -1.58 24.24 2.97
CA PHE A 242 -0.57 23.30 3.44
C PHE A 242 0.38 22.87 2.31
N MET A 243 -0.14 22.45 1.16
CA MET A 243 0.68 22.03 0.02
C MET A 243 1.55 23.15 -0.55
N ILE A 244 1.01 24.39 -0.57
CA ILE A 244 1.77 25.57 -0.96
C ILE A 244 2.93 25.77 0.01
N ARG A 245 2.65 25.81 1.32
CA ARG A 245 3.67 26.07 2.33
C ARG A 245 4.74 24.98 2.39
N LEU A 246 4.34 23.73 2.22
CA LEU A 246 5.24 22.59 2.21
C LEU A 246 6.28 22.67 1.06
N THR A 247 5.95 23.33 -0.05
CA THR A 247 6.88 23.53 -1.17
C THR A 247 8.10 24.37 -0.77
N ASP A 248 7.94 25.28 0.19
CA ASP A 248 9.04 26.09 0.71
C ASP A 248 9.92 25.30 1.68
N LYS A 249 9.34 24.34 2.40
CA LYS A 249 9.98 23.59 3.51
C LYS A 249 10.82 22.39 3.09
N LEU A 250 10.49 21.75 1.98
CA LEU A 250 11.25 20.61 1.41
C LEU A 250 12.48 21.07 0.63
#